data_AF-S7T259-F1
#
_entry.id   AF-S7T259-F1
#
_cell.length_a   1.000
_cell.length_b   1.000
_cell.length_c   1.000
_cell.angle_alpha   90.00
_cell.angle_beta   90.00
_cell.angle_gamma   90.00
#
_symmetry.space_group_name_H-M   'P 1'
#
loop_
_entity.id
_entity.type
_entity.pdbx_description
1 polymer ?
#
loop_
_entity_poly.entity_id
_entity_poly.type
_entity_poly.pdbx_seq_one_letter_code
_entity_poly.pdbx_strand_id
1 'polypeptide(L)'
;MPGFSALHALPRGSSGRFLLALDARPKLFLAVVAGLTLWRLPLEGLALVGLFAAVICSALGGFRGANRGLWRGYLFFVVFWAALKVLLDVVGGAAADGAFLAAVDLATRLVVLLLLGLSLALSASPRRLGVAVAWFLRPVLGRRAFMTALSLALMIHFLPLAWQTASGLARGLVMRWPGCPWRQRIVLVPRALVRVLSRATWTQALAVAARGLERPEAWLPERRARLAEWGMAVVPALALAWGAYF
;
A
#
# COMPACT_ATOMS: atom_id res chain seq x y z
N MET A 1 9.15 16.88 -12.64
CA MET A 1 8.14 15.96 -12.06
C MET A 1 8.62 15.54 -10.69
N PRO A 2 7.81 15.68 -9.63
CA PRO A 2 8.22 15.31 -8.28
C PRO A 2 8.54 13.81 -8.30
N GLY A 3 9.80 13.48 -7.98
CA GLY A 3 10.21 12.09 -7.81
C GLY A 3 9.27 11.42 -6.81
N PHE A 4 8.95 10.15 -7.03
CA PHE A 4 8.32 9.31 -6.02
C PHE A 4 9.12 9.48 -4.74
N SER A 5 8.59 10.31 -3.83
CA SER A 5 9.20 10.54 -2.54
C SER A 5 9.02 9.22 -1.83
N ALA A 6 10.13 8.54 -1.56
CA ALA A 6 10.09 7.32 -0.78
C ALA A 6 9.29 7.64 0.49
N LEU A 7 8.32 6.80 0.82
CA LEU A 7 7.54 6.94 2.06
C LEU A 7 8.53 6.89 3.22
N HIS A 8 8.82 8.05 3.81
CA HIS A 8 9.71 8.16 4.94
C HIS A 8 8.88 8.25 6.22
N ALA A 9 8.90 7.18 7.00
CA ALA A 9 8.38 7.22 8.36
C ALA A 9 9.25 8.17 9.19
N LEU A 10 8.64 9.23 9.73
CA LEU A 10 9.27 10.20 10.61
C LEU A 10 8.57 10.13 11.96
N PRO A 11 8.86 9.10 12.79
CA PRO A 11 8.10 8.83 14.00
C PRO A 11 8.11 10.03 14.94
N ARG A 12 6.93 10.38 15.45
CA ARG A 12 6.76 11.37 16.51
C ARG A 12 6.90 10.70 17.87
N GLY A 13 7.87 11.17 18.66
CA GLY A 13 8.02 10.80 20.06
C GLY A 13 8.22 9.29 20.31
N SER A 14 7.91 8.87 21.53
CA SER A 14 7.97 7.47 21.96
C SER A 14 6.93 6.60 21.23
N SER A 15 5.72 7.13 21.00
CA SER A 15 4.60 6.39 20.39
C SER A 15 4.89 5.95 18.96
N GLY A 16 5.44 6.82 18.11
CA GLY A 16 5.81 6.45 16.75
C GLY A 16 6.90 5.38 16.68
N ARG A 17 7.89 5.45 17.59
CA ARG A 17 8.94 4.42 17.70
C ARG A 17 8.39 3.09 18.20
N PHE A 18 7.48 3.12 19.17
CA PHE A 18 6.77 1.94 19.64
C PHE A 18 5.99 1.28 18.50
N LEU A 19 5.22 2.06 17.74
CA LEU A 19 4.47 1.55 16.58
C LEU A 19 5.38 0.92 15.53
N LEU A 20 6.58 1.47 15.26
CA LEU A 20 7.55 0.86 14.35
C LEU A 20 8.18 -0.43 14.90
N ALA A 21 8.31 -0.54 16.22
CA ALA A 21 8.87 -1.72 16.88
C ALA A 21 7.92 -2.94 16.84
N LEU A 22 6.61 -2.71 16.82
CA LEU A 22 5.59 -3.77 16.75
C LEU A 22 5.76 -4.67 15.51
N ASP A 23 5.49 -5.98 15.68
CA ASP A 23 5.55 -6.98 14.62
C ASP A 23 4.56 -6.63 13.49
N ALA A 24 4.89 -7.00 12.25
CA ALA A 24 4.05 -6.69 11.09
C ALA A 24 2.84 -7.63 10.98
N ARG A 25 2.88 -8.83 11.59
CA ARG A 25 1.79 -9.81 11.50
C ARG A 25 0.50 -9.33 12.18
N PRO A 26 0.50 -8.86 13.44
CA PRO A 26 -0.72 -8.34 14.06
C PRO A 26 -1.25 -7.09 13.36
N LYS A 27 -0.37 -6.22 12.86
CA LYS A 27 -0.75 -5.02 12.08
C LYS A 27 -1.46 -5.39 10.78
N LEU A 28 -0.88 -6.33 10.03
CA LEU A 28 -1.45 -6.84 8.79
C LEU A 28 -2.79 -7.53 9.04
N PHE A 29 -2.89 -8.35 10.10
CA PHE A 29 -4.14 -8.98 10.50
C PHE A 29 -5.24 -7.95 10.77
N LEU A 30 -4.95 -6.97 11.63
CA LEU A 30 -5.90 -5.90 11.95
C LEU A 30 -6.31 -5.13 10.69
N ALA A 31 -5.36 -4.78 9.82
CA ALA A 31 -5.64 -4.05 8.59
C ALA A 31 -6.53 -4.85 7.63
N VAL A 32 -6.30 -6.16 7.49
CA VAL A 32 -7.12 -7.05 6.64
C VAL A 32 -8.52 -7.20 7.22
N VAL A 33 -8.64 -7.50 8.52
CA VAL A 33 -9.96 -7.63 9.17
C VAL A 33 -10.72 -6.31 9.08
N ALA A 34 -10.09 -5.19 9.45
CA ALA A 34 -10.71 -3.87 9.37
C ALA A 34 -11.15 -3.55 7.94
N GLY A 35 -10.33 -3.84 6.92
CA GLY A 35 -10.66 -3.61 5.51
C GLY A 35 -11.82 -4.48 4.99
N LEU A 36 -11.94 -5.73 5.46
CA LEU A 36 -13.04 -6.63 5.10
C LEU A 36 -14.34 -6.21 5.80
N THR A 37 -14.29 -5.85 7.08
CA THR A 37 -15.46 -5.40 7.84
C THR A 37 -15.90 -3.99 7.46
N LEU A 38 -15.00 -3.20 6.86
CA LEU A 38 -15.23 -1.81 6.48
C LEU A 38 -16.52 -1.61 5.69
N TRP A 39 -16.86 -2.55 4.80
CA TRP A 39 -18.03 -2.47 3.93
C TRP A 39 -19.37 -2.70 4.64
N ARG A 40 -19.34 -3.30 5.84
CA ARG A 40 -20.54 -3.57 6.65
C ARG A 40 -20.73 -2.55 7.76
N LEU A 41 -19.69 -1.78 8.09
CA LEU A 41 -19.77 -0.81 9.18
C LEU A 41 -20.68 0.37 8.80
N PRO A 42 -21.47 0.87 9.78
CA PRO A 42 -22.16 2.14 9.67
C PRO A 42 -21.17 3.31 9.68
N LEU A 43 -21.66 4.50 9.32
CA LEU A 43 -20.82 5.69 9.15
C LEU A 43 -20.08 6.08 10.45
N GLU A 44 -20.70 5.85 11.60
CA GLU A 44 -20.11 6.08 12.93
C GLU A 44 -18.89 5.17 13.19
N GLY A 45 -19.02 3.89 12.86
CA GLY A 45 -17.92 2.92 12.96
C GLY A 45 -16.77 3.27 12.00
N LEU A 46 -17.09 3.71 10.78
CA LEU A 46 -16.11 4.22 9.83
C LEU A 46 -15.36 5.44 10.35
N ALA A 47 -16.06 6.39 10.97
CA ALA A 47 -15.45 7.58 11.56
C ALA A 47 -14.46 7.22 12.67
N LEU A 48 -14.81 6.27 13.55
CA LEU A 48 -13.91 5.80 14.61
C LEU A 48 -12.66 5.12 14.05
N VAL A 49 -12.81 4.21 13.08
CA VAL A 49 -11.68 3.53 12.42
C VAL A 49 -10.81 4.55 11.68
N GLY A 50 -11.42 5.50 10.98
CA GLY A 50 -10.74 6.59 10.29
C GLY A 50 -9.93 7.46 11.25
N LEU A 51 -10.53 7.85 12.38
CA LEU A 51 -9.85 8.62 13.42
C LEU A 51 -8.65 7.85 13.99
N PHE A 52 -8.83 6.57 14.32
CA PHE A 52 -7.76 5.72 14.81
C PHE A 52 -6.60 5.60 13.80
N ALA A 53 -6.92 5.33 12.53
CA ALA A 53 -5.93 5.27 11.46
C ALA A 53 -5.23 6.62 11.22
N ALA A 54 -5.96 7.73 11.34
CA ALA A 54 -5.39 9.08 11.26
C ALA A 54 -4.43 9.36 12.44
N VAL A 55 -4.78 8.97 13.67
CA VAL A 55 -3.88 9.11 14.83
C VAL A 55 -2.59 8.31 14.61
N ILE A 56 -2.68 7.07 14.12
CA ILE A 56 -1.50 6.26 13.78
C ILE A 56 -0.67 6.93 12.69
N CYS A 57 -1.29 7.36 11.59
CA CYS A 57 -0.60 8.08 10.52
C CYS A 57 0.10 9.35 11.04
N SER A 58 -0.55 10.09 11.94
CA SER A 58 0.03 11.27 12.58
C SER A 58 1.24 10.93 13.44
N ALA A 59 1.16 9.86 14.24
CA ALA A 59 2.26 9.37 15.06
C ALA A 59 3.46 8.88 14.22
N LEU A 60 3.21 8.34 13.02
CA LEU A 60 4.25 7.89 12.08
C LEU A 60 4.76 9.00 11.15
N GLY A 61 4.21 10.22 11.25
CA GLY A 61 4.62 11.37 10.44
C GLY A 61 3.99 11.43 9.05
N GLY A 62 2.94 10.67 8.78
CA GLY A 62 2.24 10.58 7.49
C GLY A 62 1.72 11.91 6.94
N PHE A 63 1.37 12.86 7.80
CA PHE A 63 0.87 14.19 7.41
C PHE A 63 1.94 15.27 7.24
N ARG A 64 3.24 14.92 7.30
CA ARG A 64 4.34 15.91 7.16
C ARG A 64 4.59 16.29 5.70
N GLY A 65 5.22 17.46 5.52
CA GLY A 65 5.42 18.14 4.23
C GLY A 65 6.00 17.28 3.09
N ALA A 66 6.86 16.31 3.43
CA ALA A 66 7.42 15.36 2.47
C ALA A 66 6.36 14.52 1.74
N ASN A 67 5.18 14.32 2.35
CA ASN A 67 4.08 13.50 1.80
C ASN A 67 2.98 14.34 1.12
N ARG A 68 3.15 15.66 0.96
CA ARG A 68 2.12 16.53 0.36
C ARG A 68 1.68 16.07 -1.04
N GLY A 69 2.61 15.57 -1.85
CA GLY A 69 2.30 15.04 -3.19
C GLY A 69 1.38 13.82 -3.13
N LEU A 70 1.60 12.93 -2.16
CA LEU A 70 0.79 11.73 -1.95
C LEU A 70 -0.64 12.09 -1.50
N TRP A 71 -0.79 13.04 -0.58
CA TRP A 71 -2.12 13.51 -0.13
C TRP A 71 -2.92 14.17 -1.24
N ARG A 72 -2.28 14.91 -2.15
CA ARG A 72 -2.95 15.45 -3.34
C ARG A 72 -3.46 14.33 -4.25
N GLY A 73 -2.66 13.28 -4.44
CA GLY A 73 -3.08 12.10 -5.19
C GLY A 73 -4.28 11.39 -4.53
N TYR A 74 -4.26 11.23 -3.21
CA TYR A 74 -5.37 10.64 -2.45
C TYR A 74 -6.65 11.49 -2.54
N LEU A 75 -6.53 12.81 -2.38
CA LEU A 75 -7.66 13.72 -2.51
C LEU A 75 -8.27 13.65 -3.92
N PHE A 76 -7.42 13.71 -4.96
CA PHE A 76 -7.88 13.59 -6.34
C PHE A 76 -8.60 12.26 -6.58
N PHE A 77 -8.03 11.15 -6.09
CA PHE A 77 -8.64 9.83 -6.19
C PHE A 77 -10.02 9.78 -5.53
N VAL A 78 -10.15 10.25 -4.29
CA VAL A 78 -11.43 10.24 -3.56
C VAL A 78 -12.47 11.11 -4.25
N VAL A 79 -12.11 12.36 -4.61
CA VAL A 79 -13.03 13.30 -5.26
C VAL A 79 -13.48 12.77 -6.62
N PHE A 80 -12.56 12.23 -7.42
CA PHE A 80 -12.88 11.66 -8.72
C PHE A 80 -13.90 10.52 -8.60
N TRP A 81 -13.67 9.56 -7.69
CA TRP A 81 -14.57 8.43 -7.51
C TRP A 81 -15.92 8.82 -6.89
N ALA A 82 -15.94 9.77 -5.96
CA ALA A 82 -17.18 10.30 -5.40
C ALA A 82 -18.02 11.01 -6.46
N ALA A 83 -17.40 11.86 -7.28
CA ALA A 83 -18.08 12.56 -8.38
C ALA A 83 -18.62 11.57 -9.43
N LEU A 84 -17.83 10.54 -9.78
CA LEU A 84 -18.27 9.49 -10.69
C LEU A 84 -19.47 8.72 -10.12
N LYS A 85 -19.49 8.44 -8.81
CA LYS A 85 -20.62 7.80 -8.13
C LYS A 85 -21.90 8.64 -8.20
N VAL A 86 -21.82 9.95 -7.91
CA VAL A 86 -22.98 10.86 -8.06
C VAL A 86 -23.51 10.84 -9.49
N LEU A 87 -22.61 10.95 -10.47
CA LEU A 87 -23.00 10.95 -11.89
C LEU A 87 -23.72 9.65 -12.28
N LEU A 88 -23.18 8.50 -11.88
CA LEU A 88 -23.78 7.20 -12.18
C LEU A 88 -25.15 7.03 -11.51
N ASP A 89 -25.34 7.49 -10.27
CA ASP A 89 -26.61 7.36 -9.57
C ASP A 89 -27.68 8.28 -10.15
N VAL A 90 -27.33 9.52 -10.52
CA VAL A 90 -28.25 10.45 -11.19
C VAL A 90 -28.65 9.94 -12.57
N VAL A 91 -27.69 9.42 -13.35
CA VAL A 91 -27.98 8.77 -14.65
C VAL A 91 -28.83 7.51 -14.46
N GLY A 92 -28.67 6.81 -13.34
CA GLY A 92 -29.49 5.68 -12.92
C GLY A 92 -30.89 6.04 -12.43
N GLY A 93 -31.25 7.33 -12.38
CA GLY A 93 -32.57 7.81 -11.95
C GLY A 93 -32.74 8.02 -10.45
N ALA A 94 -31.66 8.02 -9.66
CA ALA A 94 -31.73 8.35 -8.24
C ALA A 94 -31.96 9.86 -8.02
N ALA A 95 -32.66 10.20 -6.93
CA ALA A 95 -32.78 11.58 -6.49
C ALA A 95 -31.39 12.17 -6.17
N ALA A 96 -31.17 13.46 -6.49
CA ALA A 96 -29.87 14.12 -6.32
C ALA A 96 -29.36 14.05 -4.86
N ASP A 97 -30.26 14.23 -3.88
CA ASP A 97 -29.92 14.16 -2.46
C ASP A 97 -29.45 12.75 -2.06
N GLY A 98 -30.13 11.71 -2.54
CA GLY A 98 -29.75 10.32 -2.30
C GLY A 98 -28.43 9.94 -2.96
N ALA A 99 -28.21 10.40 -4.20
CA ALA A 99 -26.95 10.21 -4.92
C ALA A 99 -25.77 10.88 -4.20
N PHE A 100 -25.98 12.08 -3.65
CA PHE A 100 -24.96 12.79 -2.88
C PHE A 100 -24.60 12.06 -1.58
N LEU A 101 -25.61 11.62 -0.81
CA LEU A 101 -25.38 10.87 0.43
C LEU A 101 -24.63 9.55 0.17
N ALA A 102 -24.98 8.81 -0.88
CA ALA A 102 -24.28 7.60 -1.27
C ALA A 102 -22.82 7.87 -1.67
N ALA A 103 -22.55 9.00 -2.33
CA ALA A 103 -21.20 9.40 -2.67
C ALA A 103 -20.36 9.82 -1.45
N VAL A 104 -20.97 10.46 -0.45
CA VAL A 104 -20.31 10.78 0.83
C VAL A 104 -19.95 9.52 1.61
N ASP A 105 -20.84 8.52 1.65
CA ASP A 105 -20.55 7.22 2.27
C ASP A 105 -19.36 6.54 1.56
N LEU A 106 -19.38 6.47 0.23
CA LEU A 106 -18.27 5.93 -0.56
C LEU A 106 -16.96 6.69 -0.32
N ALA A 107 -16.99 8.03 -0.36
CA ALA A 107 -15.82 8.86 -0.13
C ALA A 107 -15.20 8.60 1.25
N THR A 108 -16.05 8.49 2.28
CA THR A 108 -15.64 8.18 3.65
C THR A 108 -14.94 6.82 3.72
N ARG A 109 -15.53 5.78 3.10
CA ARG A 109 -14.92 4.44 3.02
C ARG A 109 -13.55 4.46 2.34
N LEU A 110 -13.44 5.18 1.22
CA LEU A 110 -12.17 5.32 0.50
C LEU A 110 -11.10 6.02 1.35
N VAL A 111 -11.46 7.10 2.05
CA VAL A 111 -10.55 7.81 2.95
C VAL A 111 -10.04 6.88 4.06
N VAL A 112 -10.93 6.11 4.68
CA VAL A 112 -10.55 5.15 5.74
C VAL A 112 -9.63 4.06 5.19
N LEU A 113 -9.93 3.49 4.01
CA LEU A 113 -9.06 2.50 3.35
C LEU A 113 -7.68 3.06 3.02
N LEU A 114 -7.61 4.28 2.52
CA LEU A 114 -6.34 4.95 2.22
C LEU A 114 -5.53 5.20 3.51
N LEU A 115 -6.19 5.63 4.58
CA LEU A 115 -5.55 5.83 5.89
C LEU A 115 -5.04 4.51 6.47
N LEU A 116 -5.82 3.43 6.41
CA LEU A 116 -5.41 2.10 6.85
C LEU A 116 -4.20 1.61 6.05
N GLY A 117 -4.27 1.68 4.72
CA GLY A 117 -3.17 1.31 3.83
C GLY A 117 -1.90 2.12 4.10
N LEU A 118 -2.03 3.44 4.28
CA LEU A 118 -0.91 4.32 4.60
C LEU A 118 -0.32 4.01 5.98
N SER A 119 -1.15 3.76 6.98
CA SER A 119 -0.70 3.41 8.33
C SER A 119 0.12 2.11 8.33
N LEU A 120 -0.29 1.12 7.54
CA LEU A 120 0.43 -0.13 7.37
C LEU A 120 1.75 0.08 6.62
N ALA A 121 1.73 0.86 5.53
CA ALA A 121 2.92 1.17 4.73
C ALA A 121 3.97 1.99 5.53
N LEU A 122 3.53 2.88 6.42
CA LEU A 122 4.42 3.67 7.27
C LEU A 122 4.94 2.88 8.49
N SER A 123 4.17 1.91 8.98
CA SER A 123 4.49 1.18 10.22
C SER A 123 5.29 -0.12 10.00
N ALA A 124 5.39 -0.60 8.76
CA ALA A 124 6.09 -1.84 8.43
C ALA A 124 6.88 -1.71 7.14
N SER A 125 8.13 -2.19 7.16
CA SER A 125 8.95 -2.23 5.95
C SER A 125 8.39 -3.25 4.94
N PRO A 126 8.62 -3.05 3.63
CA PRO A 126 8.24 -3.99 2.57
C PRO A 126 8.61 -5.45 2.86
N ARG A 127 9.83 -5.69 3.36
CA ARG A 127 10.31 -7.01 3.74
C ARG A 127 9.49 -7.61 4.89
N ARG A 128 9.19 -6.82 5.93
CA ARG A 128 8.39 -7.28 7.08
C ARG A 128 6.95 -7.61 6.68
N LEU A 129 6.38 -6.82 5.77
CA LEU A 129 5.06 -7.13 5.19
C LEU A 129 5.09 -8.43 4.36
N GLY A 130 6.12 -8.61 3.52
CA GLY A 130 6.29 -9.85 2.76
C GLY A 130 6.37 -11.09 3.66
N VAL A 131 7.19 -11.05 4.72
CA VAL A 131 7.29 -12.14 5.70
C VAL A 131 5.95 -12.37 6.42
N ALA A 132 5.23 -11.31 6.78
CA ALA A 132 3.92 -11.42 7.41
C ALA A 132 2.90 -12.10 6.47
N VAL A 133 2.86 -11.70 5.20
CA VAL A 133 2.00 -12.31 4.17
C VAL A 133 2.33 -13.80 3.98
N ALA A 134 3.63 -14.15 3.84
CA ALA A 134 4.05 -15.54 3.74
C ALA A 134 3.64 -16.36 4.97
N TRP A 135 3.66 -15.77 6.17
CA TRP A 135 3.21 -16.45 7.38
C TRP A 135 1.72 -16.79 7.31
N PHE A 136 0.86 -15.85 6.87
CA PHE A 136 -0.58 -16.11 6.70
C PHE A 136 -0.91 -17.06 5.56
N LEU A 137 -0.09 -17.10 4.51
CA LEU A 137 -0.28 -18.02 3.38
C LEU A 137 0.32 -19.41 3.60
N ARG A 138 1.14 -19.59 4.63
CA ARG A 138 1.75 -20.87 4.99
C ARG A 138 0.76 -22.04 5.14
N PRO A 139 -0.43 -21.91 5.75
CA PRO A 139 -1.39 -23.02 5.81
C PRO A 139 -1.86 -23.48 4.42
N VAL A 140 -1.90 -22.59 3.43
CA VAL A 140 -2.41 -22.88 2.08
C VAL A 140 -1.28 -23.32 1.14
N LEU A 141 -0.14 -22.62 1.16
CA LEU A 141 0.99 -22.83 0.22
C LEU A 141 2.12 -23.69 0.81
N GLY A 142 2.03 -24.05 2.08
CA GLY A 142 3.03 -24.86 2.79
C GLY A 142 4.44 -24.27 2.68
N ARG A 143 5.39 -25.08 2.19
CA ARG A 143 6.80 -24.69 2.02
C ARG A 143 7.02 -23.63 0.94
N ARG A 144 6.06 -23.38 0.04
CA ARG A 144 6.21 -22.38 -1.06
C ARG A 144 5.78 -20.97 -0.66
N ALA A 145 5.26 -20.78 0.55
CA ALA A 145 4.78 -19.46 1.00
C ALA A 145 5.88 -18.39 1.00
N PHE A 146 7.16 -18.74 1.15
CA PHE A 146 8.25 -17.76 1.06
C PHE A 146 8.37 -17.14 -0.35
N MET A 147 7.95 -17.85 -1.41
CA MET A 147 8.00 -17.34 -2.79
C MET A 147 7.13 -16.10 -2.95
N THR A 148 6.01 -15.99 -2.22
CA THR A 148 5.16 -14.80 -2.26
C THR A 148 5.81 -13.61 -1.55
N ALA A 149 6.56 -13.85 -0.47
CA ALA A 149 7.31 -12.80 0.20
C ALA A 149 8.46 -12.30 -0.69
N LEU A 150 9.17 -13.22 -1.35
CA LEU A 150 10.23 -12.90 -2.30
C LEU A 150 9.69 -12.12 -3.50
N SER A 151 8.60 -12.57 -4.12
CA SER A 151 8.00 -11.87 -5.26
C SER A 151 7.52 -10.48 -4.87
N LEU A 152 6.87 -10.32 -3.71
CA LEU A 152 6.44 -9.02 -3.21
C LEU A 152 7.63 -8.09 -2.94
N ALA A 153 8.70 -8.59 -2.31
CA ALA A 153 9.91 -7.82 -2.05
C ALA A 153 10.59 -7.37 -3.36
N LEU A 154 10.69 -8.26 -4.34
CA LEU A 154 11.21 -7.95 -5.67
C LEU A 154 10.33 -6.93 -6.37
N MET A 155 9.01 -7.08 -6.34
CA MET A 155 8.07 -6.14 -6.95
C MET A 155 8.23 -4.73 -6.36
N ILE A 156 8.28 -4.61 -5.03
CA ILE A 156 8.45 -3.33 -4.35
C ILE A 156 9.79 -2.67 -4.69
N HIS A 157 10.84 -3.48 -4.92
CA HIS A 157 12.14 -2.99 -5.36
C HIS A 157 12.16 -2.58 -6.85
N PHE A 158 11.56 -3.37 -7.73
CA PHE A 158 11.59 -3.16 -9.18
C PHE A 158 10.67 -2.04 -9.65
N LEU A 159 9.58 -1.76 -8.94
CA LEU A 159 8.64 -0.71 -9.33
C LEU A 159 9.28 0.68 -9.44
N PRO A 160 10.03 1.19 -8.43
CA PRO A 160 10.73 2.47 -8.56
C PRO A 160 11.83 2.41 -9.63
N LEU A 161 12.54 1.27 -9.78
CA LEU A 161 13.56 1.11 -10.80
C LEU A 161 12.97 1.23 -12.21
N ALA A 162 11.82 0.59 -12.47
CA ALA A 162 11.14 0.65 -13.75
C ALA A 162 10.72 2.09 -14.09
N TRP A 163 10.19 2.82 -13.10
CA TRP A 163 9.79 4.20 -13.27
C TRP A 163 10.97 5.15 -13.54
N GLN A 164 12.05 5.04 -12.76
CA GLN A 164 13.27 5.81 -12.96
C GLN A 164 13.90 5.51 -14.33
N THR A 165 13.93 4.24 -14.72
CA THR A 165 14.42 3.82 -16.04
C THR A 165 13.57 4.39 -17.16
N ALA A 166 12.24 4.27 -17.08
CA ALA A 166 11.32 4.79 -18.10
C ALA A 166 11.45 6.31 -18.26
N SER A 167 11.50 7.05 -17.14
CA SER A 167 11.68 8.51 -17.17
C SER A 167 13.08 8.94 -17.64
N GLY A 168 14.12 8.16 -17.34
CA GLY A 168 15.47 8.34 -17.87
C GLY A 168 15.52 8.14 -19.39
N LEU A 169 14.93 7.04 -19.88
CA LEU A 169 14.83 6.73 -21.31
C LEU A 169 14.04 7.80 -22.06
N ALA A 170 12.90 8.25 -21.52
CA ALA A 170 12.10 9.30 -22.12
C ALA A 170 12.88 10.62 -22.23
N ARG A 171 13.62 11.01 -21.17
CA ARG A 171 14.47 12.22 -21.20
C ARG A 171 15.63 12.09 -22.18
N GLY A 172 16.30 10.93 -22.20
CA GLY A 172 17.39 10.66 -23.13
C GLY A 172 16.93 10.68 -24.60
N LEU A 173 15.71 10.19 -24.87
CA LEU A 173 15.13 10.25 -26.22
C LEU A 173 14.87 11.70 -26.64
N VAL A 174 14.31 12.54 -25.76
CA VAL A 174 14.06 13.96 -26.07
C VAL A 174 15.37 14.71 -26.30
N MET A 175 16.43 14.41 -25.55
CA MET A 175 17.75 15.05 -25.74
C MET A 175 18.43 14.64 -27.06
N ARG A 176 18.25 13.39 -27.51
CA ARG A 176 18.85 12.89 -28.76
C ARG A 176 18.00 13.20 -30.00
N TRP A 177 16.68 13.24 -29.84
CA TRP A 177 15.73 13.49 -30.90
C TRP A 177 14.56 14.36 -30.39
N PRO A 178 14.72 15.70 -30.37
CA PRO A 178 13.72 16.62 -29.82
C PRO A 178 12.35 16.55 -30.52
N GLY A 179 12.34 16.27 -31.83
CA GLY A 179 11.14 16.15 -32.65
C GLY A 179 10.55 14.74 -32.76
N CYS A 180 10.91 13.81 -31.86
CA CYS A 180 10.45 12.42 -31.97
C CYS A 180 8.91 12.32 -31.84
N PRO A 181 8.21 11.73 -32.83
CA PRO A 181 6.75 11.62 -32.79
C PRO A 181 6.31 10.67 -31.66
N TRP A 182 5.18 11.00 -31.02
CA TRP A 182 4.60 10.25 -29.89
C TRP A 182 4.46 8.74 -30.18
N ARG A 183 4.05 8.37 -31.39
CA ARG A 183 3.90 6.96 -31.80
C ARG A 183 5.20 6.17 -31.66
N GLN A 184 6.32 6.74 -32.12
CA GLN A 184 7.63 6.10 -32.01
C GLN A 184 8.10 6.06 -30.56
N ARG A 185 7.83 7.12 -29.78
CA ARG A 185 8.16 7.17 -28.37
C ARG A 185 7.49 6.05 -27.56
N ILE A 186 6.21 5.76 -27.80
CA ILE A 186 5.48 4.66 -27.14
C ILE A 186 6.05 3.28 -27.53
N VAL A 187 6.70 3.14 -28.69
CA VAL A 187 7.30 1.86 -29.09
C VAL A 187 8.73 1.73 -28.54
N LEU A 188 9.53 2.78 -28.68
CA LEU A 188 10.95 2.77 -28.33
C LEU A 188 11.19 2.69 -26.82
N VAL A 189 10.41 3.44 -26.02
CA VAL A 189 10.60 3.49 -24.55
C VAL A 189 10.33 2.12 -23.91
N PRO A 190 9.19 1.43 -24.14
CA PRO A 190 8.96 0.11 -23.58
C PRO A 190 9.95 -0.94 -24.08
N ARG A 191 10.33 -0.91 -25.37
CA ARG A 191 11.32 -1.85 -25.91
C ARG A 191 12.67 -1.73 -25.23
N ALA A 192 13.14 -0.49 -25.03
CA ALA A 192 14.37 -0.23 -24.27
C ALA A 192 14.20 -0.57 -22.78
N LEU A 193 13.04 -0.27 -22.20
CA LEU A 193 12.73 -0.56 -20.80
C LEU A 193 12.78 -2.06 -20.52
N VAL A 194 12.14 -2.89 -21.35
CA VAL A 194 12.19 -4.36 -21.22
C VAL A 194 13.63 -4.84 -21.25
N ARG A 195 14.46 -4.34 -22.18
CA ARG A 195 15.87 -4.74 -22.26
C ARG A 195 16.66 -4.39 -21.00
N VAL A 196 16.45 -3.19 -20.45
CA VAL A 196 17.12 -2.75 -19.20
C VAL A 196 16.62 -3.56 -18.02
N LEU A 197 15.31 -3.76 -17.90
CA LEU A 197 14.70 -4.53 -16.82
C LEU A 197 15.11 -6.00 -16.88
N SER A 198 15.16 -6.63 -18.04
CA SER A 198 15.63 -8.02 -18.16
C SER A 198 17.07 -8.18 -17.65
N ARG A 199 17.96 -7.23 -17.97
CA ARG A 199 19.33 -7.24 -17.44
C ARG A 199 19.36 -7.03 -15.93
N ALA A 200 18.55 -6.10 -15.41
CA ALA A 200 18.45 -5.85 -13.97
C ALA A 200 17.89 -7.06 -13.22
N THR A 201 16.88 -7.72 -13.77
CA THR A 201 16.27 -8.94 -13.22
C THR A 201 17.31 -10.06 -13.15
N TRP A 202 18.12 -10.25 -14.19
CA TRP A 202 19.19 -11.25 -14.17
C TRP A 202 20.22 -10.98 -13.05
N THR A 203 20.72 -9.74 -12.96
CA THR A 203 21.66 -9.35 -11.90
C THR A 203 21.06 -9.53 -10.50
N GLN A 204 19.78 -9.18 -10.34
CA GLN A 204 19.08 -9.32 -9.07
C GLN A 204 18.85 -10.80 -8.71
N ALA A 205 18.49 -11.64 -9.68
CA ALA A 205 18.34 -13.08 -9.47
C ALA A 205 19.67 -13.70 -9.00
N LEU A 206 20.78 -13.37 -9.68
CA LEU A 206 22.11 -13.78 -9.24
C LEU A 206 22.45 -13.28 -7.83
N ALA A 207 22.11 -12.05 -7.49
CA ALA A 207 22.34 -11.50 -6.15
C ALA A 207 21.49 -12.20 -5.07
N VAL A 208 20.23 -12.55 -5.40
CA VAL A 208 19.32 -13.29 -4.51
C VAL A 208 19.87 -14.70 -4.27
N ALA A 209 20.29 -15.39 -5.34
CA ALA A 209 20.90 -16.72 -5.28
C ALA A 209 22.22 -16.71 -4.48
N ALA A 210 23.13 -15.77 -4.77
CA ALA A 210 24.42 -15.64 -4.08
C ALA A 210 24.27 -15.33 -2.58
N ARG A 211 23.19 -14.64 -2.18
CA ARG A 211 22.86 -14.35 -0.78
C ARG A 211 22.05 -15.45 -0.09
N GLY A 212 21.74 -16.55 -0.78
CA GLY A 212 20.94 -17.65 -0.25
C GLY A 212 19.49 -17.26 0.09
N LEU A 213 18.97 -16.19 -0.51
CA LEU A 213 17.62 -15.68 -0.25
C LEU A 213 16.51 -16.50 -0.93
N GLU A 214 16.89 -17.48 -1.75
CA GLU A 214 15.98 -18.44 -2.39
C GLU A 214 15.53 -19.56 -1.43
N ARG A 215 16.11 -19.61 -0.23
CA ARG A 215 15.83 -20.64 0.76
C ARG A 215 14.76 -20.18 1.76
N PRO A 216 13.86 -21.08 2.22
CA PRO A 216 12.79 -20.71 3.15
C PRO A 216 13.31 -20.19 4.49
N GLU A 217 14.51 -20.60 4.92
CA GLU A 217 15.14 -20.17 6.18
C GLU A 217 15.41 -18.66 6.21
N ALA A 218 15.72 -18.04 5.06
CA ALA A 218 15.97 -16.61 4.94
C ALA A 218 14.71 -15.74 5.16
N TRP A 219 13.54 -16.35 5.11
CA TRP A 219 12.23 -15.71 5.23
C TRP A 219 11.52 -16.05 6.55
N LEU A 220 12.25 -16.64 7.49
CA LEU A 220 11.73 -16.83 8.83
C LEU A 220 11.60 -15.49 9.55
N PRO A 221 10.57 -15.32 10.40
CA PRO A 221 10.43 -14.11 11.18
C PRO A 221 11.61 -13.94 12.16
N GLU A 222 12.20 -12.74 12.18
CA GLU A 222 13.34 -12.40 13.06
C GLU A 222 12.99 -12.56 14.55
N ARG A 223 11.73 -12.36 14.91
CA ARG A 223 11.23 -12.53 16.28
C ARG A 223 9.88 -13.23 16.32
N ARG A 224 9.57 -13.83 17.46
CA ARG A 224 8.21 -14.26 17.77
C ARG A 224 7.38 -13.04 18.18
N ALA A 225 6.17 -12.93 17.63
CA ALA A 225 5.23 -11.90 18.03
C ALA A 225 4.79 -12.17 19.48
N ARG A 226 4.79 -11.14 20.32
CA ARG A 226 4.40 -11.26 21.73
C ARG A 226 2.88 -11.39 21.84
N LEU A 227 2.38 -12.10 22.86
CA LEU A 227 0.94 -12.23 23.09
C LEU A 227 0.25 -10.88 23.26
N ALA A 228 0.89 -9.93 23.93
CA ALA A 228 0.38 -8.56 24.06
C ALA A 228 0.20 -7.85 22.71
N GLU A 229 1.07 -8.12 21.73
CA GLU A 229 0.98 -7.53 20.38
C GLU A 229 -0.21 -8.10 19.61
N TRP A 230 -0.48 -9.39 19.79
CA TRP A 230 -1.69 -10.02 19.26
C TRP A 230 -2.93 -9.50 19.97
N GLY A 231 -2.91 -9.34 21.30
CA GLY A 231 -4.02 -8.75 22.05
C GLY A 231 -4.40 -7.36 21.52
N MET A 232 -3.41 -6.50 21.25
CA MET A 232 -3.62 -5.18 20.66
C MET A 232 -4.22 -5.21 19.24
N ALA A 233 -4.12 -6.32 18.50
CA ALA A 233 -4.70 -6.46 17.17
C ALA A 233 -6.04 -7.21 17.19
N VAL A 234 -6.14 -8.29 17.97
CA VAL A 234 -7.31 -9.17 18.03
C VAL A 234 -8.48 -8.50 18.74
N VAL A 235 -8.25 -7.81 19.85
CA VAL A 235 -9.32 -7.11 20.59
C VAL A 235 -10.04 -6.09 19.70
N PRO A 236 -9.36 -5.12 19.05
CA PRO A 236 -10.05 -4.21 18.15
C PRO A 236 -10.61 -4.91 16.91
N ALA A 237 -9.95 -5.94 16.38
CA ALA A 237 -10.49 -6.70 15.24
C ALA A 237 -11.82 -7.40 15.59
N LEU A 238 -11.94 -7.99 16.78
CA LEU A 238 -13.17 -8.61 17.26
C LEU A 238 -14.25 -7.57 17.52
N ALA A 239 -13.91 -6.42 18.12
CA ALA A 239 -14.86 -5.33 18.31
C ALA A 239 -15.41 -4.80 16.98
N LEU A 240 -14.56 -4.66 15.96
CA LEU A 240 -14.96 -4.26 14.62
C LEU A 240 -15.82 -5.32 13.92
N ALA A 241 -15.45 -6.60 14.06
CA ALA A 241 -16.27 -7.68 13.52
C ALA A 241 -17.64 -7.70 14.18
N TRP A 242 -17.71 -7.55 15.50
CA TRP A 242 -18.96 -7.53 16.24
C TRP A 242 -19.87 -6.38 15.79
N GLY A 243 -19.36 -5.14 15.76
CA GLY A 243 -20.12 -3.97 15.29
C GLY A 243 -20.42 -3.96 13.79
N ALA A 244 -19.94 -4.92 13.02
CA ALA A 244 -20.31 -5.12 11.62
C ALA A 244 -21.44 -6.14 11.43
N TYR A 245 -21.81 -6.89 12.47
CA TYR A 245 -22.90 -7.88 12.45
C TYR A 245 -24.16 -7.41 13.19
N PHE A 246 -24.05 -6.40 14.05
CA PHE A 246 -25.13 -5.78 14.80
C PHE A 246 -25.26 -4.31 14.40
#